data_AF-H6L080-F1
#
_entry.id   AF-H6L080-F1
#
_cell.length_a   1.000
_cell.length_b   1.000
_cell.length_c   1.000
_cell.angle_alpha   90.00
_cell.angle_beta   90.00
_cell.angle_gamma   90.00
#
_symmetry.space_group_name_H-M   'P 1'
#
loop_
_entity.id
_entity.type
_entity.pdbx_description
1 polymer ?
#
loop_
_entity_poly.entity_id
_entity_poly.type
_entity_poly.pdbx_seq_one_letter_code
_entity_poly.pdbx_strand_id
1 'polypeptide(L)'
;MKDLEHPLLAPFATDFSLVEEARGKGIIEYFHLAQIKNYQATSYLGNIAWDTFETAYNLEWDILDVDDITARLKKSLLSEHEEVFLQLRYGKPILKISTSSFIAHWDEILYQSLEGFPLATADGTLFLEWLNNPKSIYSNFLI
;
A
#
# COMPACT_ATOMS: atom_id res chain seq x y z
N MET A 1 -10.97 2.90 14.62
CA MET A 1 -9.98 1.83 14.43
C MET A 1 -10.53 0.40 14.59
N LYS A 2 -11.85 0.16 14.50
CA LYS A 2 -12.39 -1.22 14.47
C LYS A 2 -11.84 -2.07 13.30
N ASP A 3 -11.30 -1.43 12.27
CA ASP A 3 -10.73 -2.11 11.11
C ASP A 3 -9.33 -2.73 11.36
N LEU A 4 -8.71 -2.44 12.50
CA LEU A 4 -7.46 -3.03 12.98
C LEU A 4 -7.70 -4.14 14.03
N GLU A 5 -8.94 -4.61 14.21
CA GLU A 5 -9.34 -5.60 15.23
C GLU A 5 -8.70 -6.99 15.07
N HIS A 6 -7.82 -7.19 14.08
CA HIS A 6 -7.07 -8.42 13.97
C HIS A 6 -5.99 -8.52 15.05
N PRO A 7 -5.89 -9.64 15.79
CA PRO A 7 -4.91 -9.80 16.85
C PRO A 7 -3.46 -9.54 16.43
N LEU A 8 -3.12 -9.78 15.15
CA LEU A 8 -1.79 -9.50 14.63
C LEU A 8 -1.48 -8.00 14.51
N LEU A 9 -2.47 -7.15 14.22
CA LEU A 9 -2.25 -5.70 14.11
C LEU A 9 -2.43 -4.94 15.42
N ALA A 10 -3.09 -5.56 16.40
CA ALA A 10 -3.38 -4.94 17.68
C ALA A 10 -2.13 -4.37 18.42
N PRO A 11 -0.97 -5.05 18.45
CA PRO A 11 0.23 -4.53 19.11
C PRO A 11 0.77 -3.23 18.54
N PHE A 12 0.43 -2.90 17.29
CA PHE A 12 0.96 -1.76 16.55
C PHE A 12 -0.15 -0.85 16.03
N ALA A 13 -1.36 -0.97 16.54
CA ALA A 13 -2.50 -0.15 16.11
C ALA A 13 -2.25 1.37 16.28
N THR A 14 -1.35 1.76 17.19
CA THR A 14 -0.93 3.15 17.41
C THR A 14 -0.11 3.74 16.27
N ASP A 15 0.48 2.91 15.42
CA ASP A 15 1.27 3.35 14.26
C ASP A 15 0.36 3.81 13.11
N PHE A 16 -0.92 3.46 13.19
CA PHE A 16 -1.92 3.77 12.18
C PHE A 16 -2.76 4.96 12.61
N SER A 17 -2.95 5.88 11.68
CA SER A 17 -3.88 7.00 11.82
C SER A 17 -4.89 6.98 10.68
N LEU A 18 -6.10 7.47 10.94
CA LEU A 18 -7.13 7.57 9.90
C LEU A 18 -6.88 8.82 9.06
N VAL A 19 -6.96 8.69 7.73
CA VAL A 19 -6.99 9.83 6.80
C VAL A 19 -8.44 10.32 6.69
N GLU A 20 -8.83 11.22 7.59
CA GLU A 20 -10.23 11.67 7.75
C GLU A 20 -10.80 12.33 6.49
N GLU A 21 -9.98 13.09 5.77
CA GLU A 21 -10.29 13.76 4.50
C GLU A 21 -10.52 12.77 3.33
N ALA A 22 -10.10 11.52 3.51
CA ALA A 22 -10.27 10.43 2.56
C ALA A 22 -11.47 9.52 2.90
N ARG A 23 -12.27 9.87 3.91
CA ARG A 23 -13.40 9.06 4.36
C ARG A 23 -14.38 8.78 3.21
N GLY A 24 -14.68 7.50 3.02
CA GLY A 24 -15.60 7.01 1.99
C GLY A 24 -14.99 6.89 0.59
N LYS A 25 -13.70 7.18 0.41
CA LYS A 25 -13.00 7.10 -0.88
C LYS A 25 -12.12 5.86 -0.96
N GLY A 26 -11.94 5.34 -2.18
CA GLY A 26 -10.83 4.42 -2.49
C GLY A 26 -9.49 5.15 -2.51
N ILE A 27 -8.37 4.45 -2.30
CA ILE A 27 -7.04 5.11 -2.34
C ILE A 27 -6.82 5.86 -3.67
N ILE A 28 -7.23 5.23 -4.79
CA ILE A 28 -7.07 5.83 -6.11
C ILE A 28 -7.95 7.07 -6.29
N GLU A 29 -9.20 6.99 -5.83
CA GLU A 29 -10.13 8.10 -5.86
C GLU A 29 -9.64 9.26 -4.99
N TYR A 30 -9.09 8.96 -3.81
CA TYR A 30 -8.54 9.97 -2.92
C TYR A 30 -7.43 10.76 -3.61
N PHE A 31 -6.44 10.09 -4.19
CA PHE A 31 -5.35 10.78 -4.88
C PHE A 31 -5.80 11.46 -6.18
N HIS A 32 -6.81 10.91 -6.87
CA HIS A 32 -7.42 11.56 -8.04
C HIS A 32 -8.14 12.87 -7.68
N LEU A 33 -8.90 12.90 -6.57
CA LEU A 33 -9.73 14.04 -6.17
C LEU A 33 -8.99 15.07 -5.28
N ALA A 34 -7.94 14.66 -4.56
CA ALA A 34 -7.30 15.45 -3.50
C ALA A 34 -6.06 16.27 -3.93
N GLN A 35 -5.89 16.59 -5.22
CA GLN A 35 -4.93 17.59 -5.75
C GLN A 35 -3.51 17.16 -6.14
N ILE A 36 -3.25 15.90 -6.51
CA ILE A 36 -1.91 15.54 -7.03
C ILE A 36 -1.91 15.66 -8.56
N LYS A 37 -1.44 16.81 -9.08
CA LYS A 37 -1.52 17.16 -10.51
C LYS A 37 -0.70 16.26 -11.46
N ASN A 38 0.09 15.32 -10.93
CA ASN A 38 0.92 14.37 -11.67
C ASN A 38 0.40 12.92 -11.61
N TYR A 39 -0.88 12.75 -11.32
CA TYR A 39 -1.45 11.46 -11.01
C TYR A 39 -1.72 10.62 -12.26
N GLN A 40 -0.98 9.51 -12.40
CA GLN A 40 -1.12 8.56 -13.52
C GLN A 40 -2.00 7.35 -13.21
N ALA A 41 -2.23 7.02 -11.93
CA ALA A 41 -2.92 5.80 -11.56
C ALA A 41 -4.42 5.88 -11.88
N THR A 42 -4.99 4.84 -12.49
CA THR A 42 -6.46 4.68 -12.56
C THR A 42 -6.86 3.38 -11.89
N SER A 43 -8.16 3.12 -11.75
CA SER A 43 -8.63 1.85 -11.20
C SER A 43 -9.24 0.96 -12.29
N TYR A 44 -8.92 -0.33 -12.24
CA TYR A 44 -9.54 -1.37 -13.07
C TYR A 44 -10.07 -2.47 -12.15
N LEU A 45 -11.40 -2.65 -12.14
CA LEU A 45 -12.09 -3.65 -11.31
C LEU A 45 -11.76 -3.56 -9.79
N GLY A 46 -11.43 -2.36 -9.30
CA GLY A 46 -11.09 -2.14 -7.89
C GLY A 46 -9.59 -2.17 -7.58
N ASN A 47 -8.76 -2.60 -8.54
CA ASN A 47 -7.30 -2.62 -8.44
C ASN A 47 -6.67 -1.41 -9.13
N ILE A 48 -5.37 -1.22 -8.92
CA ILE A 48 -4.58 -0.24 -9.69
C ILE A 48 -4.48 -0.72 -11.15
N ALA A 49 -4.81 0.16 -12.08
CA ALA A 49 -4.59 -0.07 -13.51
C ALA A 49 -3.11 0.21 -13.83
N TRP A 50 -2.29 -0.84 -13.85
CA TRP A 50 -0.84 -0.73 -14.00
C TRP A 50 -0.38 -0.32 -15.42
N ASP A 51 -1.25 -0.41 -16.41
CA ASP A 51 -1.01 0.01 -17.78
C ASP A 51 -0.94 1.54 -17.96
N THR A 52 -1.34 2.31 -16.94
CA THR A 52 -1.30 3.77 -16.98
C THR A 52 0.01 4.38 -16.50
N PHE A 53 0.91 3.57 -15.93
CA PHE A 53 2.24 4.01 -15.51
C PHE A 53 3.27 3.81 -16.61
N GLU A 54 4.17 4.77 -16.80
CA GLU A 54 5.30 4.63 -17.74
C GLU A 54 6.19 3.43 -17.37
N THR A 55 6.34 3.18 -16.06
CA THR A 55 7.08 2.04 -15.54
C THR A 55 6.24 1.31 -14.52
N ALA A 56 6.08 0.00 -14.72
CA ALA A 56 5.45 -0.91 -13.78
C ALA A 56 6.35 -2.14 -13.58
N TYR A 57 6.69 -2.41 -12.33
CA TYR A 57 7.44 -3.58 -11.91
C TYR A 57 6.48 -4.59 -11.29
N ASN A 58 6.80 -5.87 -11.47
CA ASN A 58 6.15 -6.98 -10.80
C ASN A 58 7.21 -7.78 -10.04
N LEU A 59 6.93 -8.10 -8.78
CA LEU A 59 7.70 -9.01 -7.96
C LEU A 59 6.79 -10.15 -7.49
N GLU A 60 7.08 -11.37 -7.92
CA GLU A 60 6.48 -12.59 -7.36
C GLU A 60 7.06 -12.81 -5.96
N TRP A 61 6.21 -12.72 -4.94
CA TRP A 61 6.68 -12.69 -3.55
C TRP A 61 6.61 -14.05 -2.85
N ASP A 62 5.92 -15.03 -3.43
CA ASP A 62 5.73 -16.35 -2.81
C ASP A 62 6.94 -17.28 -2.95
N ILE A 63 7.90 -16.89 -3.78
CA ILE A 63 9.20 -17.55 -3.96
C ILE A 63 10.33 -16.90 -3.15
N LEU A 64 10.05 -15.80 -2.45
CA LEU A 64 11.04 -15.03 -1.70
C LEU A 64 10.86 -15.21 -0.19
N ASP A 65 11.97 -15.15 0.54
CA ASP A 65 11.94 -15.09 1.99
C ASP A 65 11.43 -13.71 2.47
N VAL A 66 10.74 -13.70 3.62
CA VAL A 66 10.23 -12.47 4.25
C VAL A 66 11.34 -11.43 4.47
N ASP A 67 12.53 -11.90 4.87
CA ASP A 67 13.70 -11.05 5.08
C ASP A 67 14.21 -10.42 3.79
N ASP A 68 14.12 -11.12 2.66
CA ASP A 68 14.54 -10.62 1.35
C ASP A 68 13.62 -9.51 0.86
N ILE A 69 12.30 -9.70 0.98
CA ILE A 69 11.31 -8.68 0.64
C ILE A 69 11.49 -7.45 1.52
N THR A 70 11.71 -7.65 2.82
CA THR A 70 11.98 -6.57 3.76
C THR A 70 13.26 -5.81 3.39
N ALA A 71 14.35 -6.51 3.04
CA ALA A 71 15.61 -5.91 2.64
C ALA A 71 15.49 -5.11 1.34
N ARG A 72 14.68 -5.59 0.39
CA ARG A 72 14.33 -4.92 -0.87
C ARG A 72 13.56 -3.64 -0.62
N LEU A 73 12.48 -3.69 0.15
CA LEU A 73 11.70 -2.51 0.53
C LEU A 73 12.56 -1.44 1.21
N LYS A 74 13.47 -1.83 2.11
CA LYS A 74 14.43 -0.92 2.77
C LYS A 74 15.42 -0.24 1.82
N LYS A 75 15.66 -0.79 0.63
CA LYS A 75 16.56 -0.24 -0.39
C LYS A 75 15.81 0.47 -1.52
N SER A 76 14.48 0.33 -1.56
CA SER A 76 13.63 0.93 -2.58
C SER A 76 13.45 2.43 -2.34
N LEU A 77 13.02 3.14 -3.38
CA LEU A 77 12.66 4.57 -3.29
C LEU A 77 11.56 4.83 -2.26
N LEU A 78 10.69 3.84 -1.98
CA LEU A 78 9.66 3.95 -0.95
C LEU A 78 10.26 4.37 0.39
N SER A 79 11.39 3.77 0.78
CA SER A 79 12.06 3.99 2.07
C SER A 79 12.54 5.42 2.31
N GLU A 80 12.62 6.24 1.26
CA GLU A 80 13.01 7.64 1.34
C GLU A 80 11.83 8.56 1.73
N HIS A 81 10.60 8.04 1.68
CA HIS A 81 9.40 8.77 2.10
C HIS A 81 9.10 8.54 3.58
N GLU A 82 8.61 9.58 4.26
CA GLU A 82 8.28 9.52 5.68
C GLU A 82 7.07 8.62 5.97
N GLU A 83 6.03 8.73 5.15
CA GLU A 83 4.75 8.06 5.38
C GLU A 83 4.07 7.60 4.09
N VAL A 84 3.24 6.57 4.27
CA VAL A 84 2.47 5.92 3.22
C VAL A 84 1.01 5.80 3.65
N PHE A 85 0.13 5.89 2.66
CA PHE A 85 -1.30 5.67 2.82
C PHE A 85 -1.62 4.28 2.26
N LEU A 86 -2.38 3.48 3.00
CA LEU A 86 -2.76 2.14 2.57
C LEU A 86 -4.23 1.88 2.88
N GLN A 87 -4.84 0.99 2.09
CA GLN A 87 -6.23 0.59 2.26
C GLN A 87 -6.28 -0.93 2.39
N LEU A 88 -6.49 -1.44 3.61
CA LEU A 88 -6.38 -2.88 3.91
C LEU A 88 -7.30 -3.78 3.06
N ARG A 89 -8.38 -3.23 2.51
CA ARG A 89 -9.25 -3.86 1.52
C ARG A 89 -10.19 -2.81 0.95
N TYR A 90 -10.77 -3.10 -0.21
CA TYR A 90 -11.73 -2.21 -0.84
C TYR A 90 -12.89 -1.83 0.11
N GLY A 91 -13.27 -0.55 0.10
CA GLY A 91 -14.34 0.00 0.95
C GLY A 91 -13.97 0.20 2.42
N LYS A 92 -12.72 -0.10 2.84
CA LYS A 92 -12.23 0.26 4.17
C LYS A 92 -11.60 1.64 4.20
N PRO A 93 -11.53 2.28 5.38
CA PRO A 93 -10.91 3.59 5.46
C PRO A 93 -9.43 3.53 5.07
N ILE A 94 -8.94 4.61 4.46
CA ILE A 94 -7.52 4.77 4.16
C ILE A 94 -6.80 5.09 5.47
N LEU A 95 -5.75 4.32 5.74
CA LEU A 95 -4.91 4.47 6.90
C LEU A 95 -3.58 5.08 6.49
N LYS A 96 -2.98 5.83 7.41
CA LYS A 96 -1.66 6.41 7.29
C LYS A 96 -0.74 5.78 8.32
N ILE A 97 0.46 5.42 7.90
CA ILE A 97 1.50 4.80 8.72
C ILE A 97 2.87 5.35 8.29
N SER A 98 3.83 5.40 9.21
CA SER A 98 5.22 5.68 8.82
C SER A 98 5.72 4.61 7.85
N THR A 99 6.51 4.99 6.84
CA THR A 99 7.05 4.02 5.89
C THR A 99 7.91 2.98 6.60
N SER A 100 8.67 3.38 7.61
CA SER A 100 9.47 2.46 8.43
C SER A 100 8.62 1.43 9.16
N SER A 101 7.48 1.82 9.74
CA SER A 101 6.56 0.88 10.40
C SER A 101 5.89 -0.02 9.39
N PHE A 102 5.51 0.49 8.21
CA PHE A 102 4.99 -0.36 7.12
C PHE A 102 6.00 -1.44 6.73
N ILE A 103 7.26 -1.06 6.45
CA ILE A 103 8.31 -2.00 6.05
C ILE A 103 8.61 -3.01 7.18
N ALA A 104 8.46 -2.63 8.44
CA ALA A 104 8.66 -3.54 9.56
C ALA A 104 7.53 -4.55 9.76
N HIS A 105 6.31 -4.24 9.27
CA HIS A 105 5.08 -4.99 9.59
C HIS A 105 4.24 -5.37 8.36
N TRP A 106 4.85 -5.36 7.16
CA TRP A 106 4.12 -5.58 5.91
C TRP A 106 3.48 -6.97 5.85
N ASP A 107 4.13 -7.98 6.44
CA ASP A 107 3.65 -9.37 6.42
C ASP A 107 2.40 -9.51 7.28
N GLU A 108 2.40 -8.94 8.49
CA GLU A 108 1.21 -8.90 9.34
C GLU A 108 0.06 -8.11 8.69
N ILE A 109 0.37 -7.01 8.01
CA ILE A 109 -0.60 -6.23 7.21
C ILE A 109 -1.20 -7.09 6.10
N LEU A 110 -0.37 -7.85 5.38
CA LEU A 110 -0.81 -8.77 4.32
C LEU A 110 -1.71 -9.88 4.88
N TYR A 111 -1.36 -10.47 6.03
CA TYR A 111 -2.21 -11.47 6.70
C TYR A 111 -3.61 -10.94 7.02
N GLN A 112 -3.74 -9.66 7.38
CA GLN A 112 -5.03 -9.02 7.60
C GLN A 112 -5.78 -8.70 6.30
N SER A 113 -5.04 -8.51 5.21
CA SER A 113 -5.55 -8.12 3.91
C SER A 113 -5.66 -9.34 2.98
N LEU A 114 -6.72 -10.14 3.16
CA LEU A 114 -6.89 -11.44 2.49
C LEU A 114 -6.74 -11.43 0.96
N GLU A 115 -7.12 -10.33 0.30
CA GLU A 115 -7.04 -10.18 -1.16
C GLU A 115 -5.76 -9.44 -1.60
N GLY A 116 -5.09 -8.78 -0.65
CA GLY A 116 -4.07 -7.79 -0.91
C GLY A 116 -4.57 -6.35 -0.71
N PHE A 117 -3.63 -5.40 -0.76
CA PHE A 117 -3.90 -4.00 -0.46
C PHE A 117 -3.10 -3.07 -1.39
N PRO A 118 -3.71 -1.96 -1.81
CA PRO A 118 -2.98 -0.87 -2.42
C PRO A 118 -2.37 0.06 -1.36
N LEU A 119 -1.28 0.69 -1.75
CA LEU A 119 -0.50 1.64 -0.99
C LEU A 119 -0.01 2.76 -1.92
N ALA A 120 0.10 3.97 -1.39
CA ALA A 120 0.76 5.07 -2.08
C ALA A 120 1.52 5.95 -1.08
N THR A 121 2.57 6.63 -1.53
CA THR A 121 3.20 7.69 -0.73
C THR A 121 2.22 8.86 -0.54
N ALA A 122 2.37 9.62 0.55
CA ALA A 122 1.48 10.75 0.83
C ALA A 122 1.48 11.84 -0.27
N ASP A 123 2.56 11.95 -1.03
CA ASP A 123 2.69 12.83 -2.20
C ASP A 123 2.19 12.19 -3.51
N GLY A 124 1.68 10.96 -3.46
CA GLY A 124 1.14 10.19 -4.58
C GLY A 124 2.10 10.05 -5.76
N THR A 125 3.41 9.99 -5.48
CA THR A 125 4.42 9.73 -6.51
C THR A 125 4.68 8.24 -6.69
N LEU A 126 4.66 7.47 -5.59
CA LEU A 126 4.88 6.03 -5.60
C LEU A 126 3.60 5.28 -5.28
N PHE A 127 3.33 4.23 -6.04
CA PHE A 127 2.22 3.29 -5.86
C PHE A 127 2.77 1.88 -5.75
N LEU A 128 2.13 1.13 -4.87
CA LEU A 128 2.35 -0.30 -4.70
C LEU A 128 0.99 -0.97 -4.53
N GLU A 129 0.79 -2.12 -5.14
CA GLU A 129 -0.36 -2.98 -4.87
C GLU A 129 0.16 -4.38 -4.56
N TRP A 130 -0.07 -4.80 -3.33
CA TRP A 130 0.18 -6.16 -2.91
C TRP A 130 -1.04 -6.99 -3.27
N LEU A 131 -0.86 -8.10 -3.98
CA LEU A 131 -1.94 -9.04 -4.32
C LEU A 131 -1.65 -10.39 -3.68
N ASN A 132 -2.67 -10.99 -3.07
CA ASN A 132 -2.57 -12.35 -2.53
C ASN A 132 -2.86 -13.45 -3.58
N ASN A 133 -3.48 -13.08 -4.69
CA ASN A 133 -3.66 -13.94 -5.86
C ASN A 133 -3.62 -13.03 -7.10
N PRO A 134 -2.54 -13.03 -7.90
CA PRO A 134 -1.54 -14.11 -8.09
C PRO A 134 -0.25 -14.00 -7.24
N LYS A 135 -0.31 -13.62 -5.96
CA LYS A 135 0.87 -13.46 -5.09
C LYS A 135 1.98 -12.59 -5.71
N SER A 136 1.58 -11.39 -6.13
CA SER A 136 2.49 -10.42 -6.74
C SER A 136 2.46 -9.10 -5.99
N ILE A 137 3.60 -8.40 -5.99
CA ILE A 137 3.68 -6.98 -5.68
C ILE A 137 3.84 -6.24 -6.99
N TYR A 138 2.89 -5.39 -7.32
CA TYR A 138 3.04 -4.43 -8.41
C TYR A 138 3.45 -3.08 -7.85
N SER A 139 4.31 -2.37 -8.57
CA SER A 139 4.76 -1.04 -8.15
C SER A 139 5.26 -0.21 -9.33
N ASN A 140 5.27 1.11 -9.19
CA ASN A 140 5.88 2.01 -10.18
C ASN A 140 7.34 2.37 -9.86
N PHE A 141 7.98 1.63 -8.95
CA PHE A 141 9.38 1.76 -8.54
C PHE A 141 9.99 0.37 -8.31
N LEU A 142 11.31 0.27 -8.32
CA LEU A 142 11.98 -1.03 -8.13
C LEU A 142 11.97 -1.44 -6.65
N ILE A 143 11.58 -2.69 -6.39
CA ILE A 143 11.61 -3.36 -5.08
C ILE A 143 12.76 -4.39 -5.02
#